data_AF-A0A2E7KP88-F1
#
_entry.id   AF-A0A2E7KP88-F1
#
_cell.length_a   1.000
_cell.length_b   1.000
_cell.length_c   1.000
_cell.angle_alpha   90.00
_cell.angle_beta   90.00
_cell.angle_gamma   90.00
#
_symmetry.space_group_name_H-M   'P 1'
#
loop_
_entity.id
_entity.type
_entity.pdbx_description
1 polymer ?
#
loop_
_entity_poly.entity_id
_entity_poly.type
_entity_poly.pdbx_seq_one_letter_code
_entity_poly.pdbx_strand_id
1 'polypeptide(L)'
;MADAEGRRELMRFNLVMGATIGIVILFFILASVWGSGAIQKSSEKEYSWWEVPLQERHKMELDFTGLRSQLPVNGTYNWTGPSEFFIEVDLPPSEQDVGYPGPALMHVALWLPEVEPGTKVPVIATIHPYYDFGTEVADGDSNPNTIPDGGVGAWVLDQFVPHGYALAQVSTFGSGQSTHCQDVKGLGEQVGIQAAVEWLGQQEWSNGNVGLMGKSYAGTTNWEAAQ
;
A
#
# COMPACT_ATOMS: atom_id res chain seq x y z
N MET A 1 -41.84 -80.07 -19.95
CA MET A 1 -41.23 -79.34 -18.82
C MET A 1 -40.00 -78.54 -19.23
N ALA A 2 -39.18 -78.98 -20.20
CA ALA A 2 -37.98 -78.26 -20.67
C ALA A 2 -38.22 -76.87 -21.31
N ASP A 3 -39.37 -76.62 -21.96
CA ASP A 3 -39.67 -75.34 -22.64
C ASP A 3 -39.96 -74.18 -21.66
N ALA A 4 -40.54 -74.47 -20.49
CA ALA A 4 -40.82 -73.46 -19.47
C ALA A 4 -39.53 -72.99 -18.75
N GLU A 5 -38.57 -73.89 -18.59
CA GLU A 5 -37.27 -73.62 -17.98
C GLU A 5 -36.39 -72.77 -18.92
N GLY A 6 -36.34 -73.12 -20.21
CA GLY A 6 -35.62 -72.33 -21.21
C GLY A 6 -36.13 -70.89 -21.37
N ARG A 7 -37.45 -70.67 -21.30
CA ARG A 7 -38.03 -69.31 -21.33
C ARG A 7 -37.70 -68.50 -20.07
N ARG A 8 -37.60 -69.16 -18.90
CA ARG A 8 -37.23 -68.52 -17.63
C ARG A 8 -35.75 -68.13 -17.62
N GLU A 9 -34.88 -68.97 -18.17
CA GLU A 9 -33.46 -68.67 -18.39
C GLU A 9 -33.25 -67.51 -19.36
N LEU A 10 -33.97 -67.48 -20.49
CA LEU A 10 -33.95 -66.36 -21.44
C LEU A 10 -34.42 -65.04 -20.81
N MET A 11 -35.47 -65.06 -19.99
CA MET A 11 -35.94 -63.87 -19.28
C MET A 11 -34.92 -63.38 -18.24
N ARG A 12 -34.28 -64.29 -17.50
CA ARG A 12 -33.20 -63.94 -16.55
C ARG A 12 -31.99 -63.37 -17.29
N PHE A 13 -31.60 -63.97 -18.40
CA PHE A 13 -30.50 -63.49 -19.24
C PHE A 13 -30.76 -62.08 -19.78
N ASN A 14 -31.95 -61.82 -20.32
CA ASN A 14 -32.34 -60.49 -20.81
C ASN A 14 -32.41 -59.45 -19.68
N LEU A 15 -32.88 -59.84 -18.49
CA LEU A 15 -32.90 -58.97 -17.31
C LEU A 15 -31.48 -58.61 -16.86
N VAL A 16 -30.59 -59.59 -16.75
CA VAL A 16 -29.18 -59.39 -16.35
C VAL A 16 -28.45 -58.56 -17.40
N MET A 17 -28.68 -58.82 -18.69
CA MET A 17 -28.09 -58.03 -19.78
C MET A 17 -28.58 -56.58 -19.75
N GLY A 18 -29.88 -56.36 -19.58
CA GLY A 18 -30.46 -55.03 -19.45
C GLY A 18 -29.93 -54.27 -18.23
N ALA A 19 -29.82 -54.94 -17.07
CA ALA A 19 -29.23 -54.38 -15.87
C ALA A 19 -27.75 -54.03 -16.06
N THR A 20 -26.98 -54.90 -16.72
CA THR A 20 -25.56 -54.67 -17.00
C THR A 20 -25.37 -53.47 -17.93
N ILE A 21 -26.16 -53.37 -19.00
CA ILE A 21 -26.14 -52.22 -19.91
C ILE A 21 -26.49 -50.93 -19.16
N GLY A 22 -27.52 -50.97 -18.30
CA GLY A 22 -27.92 -49.83 -17.47
C GLY A 22 -26.80 -49.36 -16.53
N ILE A 23 -26.12 -50.30 -15.87
CA ILE A 23 -24.98 -50.01 -14.98
C ILE A 23 -23.82 -49.39 -15.78
N VAL A 24 -23.49 -49.94 -16.95
CA VAL A 24 -22.40 -49.43 -17.79
C VAL A 24 -22.70 -48.01 -18.27
N ILE A 25 -23.92 -47.73 -18.71
CA ILE A 25 -24.35 -46.38 -19.11
C ILE A 25 -24.27 -45.41 -17.92
N LEU A 26 -24.70 -45.83 -16.73
CA LEU A 26 -24.59 -45.01 -15.52
C LEU A 26 -23.14 -44.68 -15.21
N PHE A 27 -22.22 -45.66 -15.30
CA PHE A 27 -20.79 -45.41 -15.10
C PHE A 27 -20.19 -44.49 -16.17
N PHE A 28 -20.62 -44.57 -17.43
CA PHE A 28 -20.18 -43.63 -18.46
C PHE A 28 -20.68 -42.20 -18.21
N ILE A 29 -21.92 -42.03 -17.73
CA ILE A 29 -22.47 -40.72 -17.35
C ILE A 29 -21.72 -40.18 -16.12
N LEU A 30 -21.49 -41.01 -15.10
CA LEU A 30 -20.73 -40.60 -13.92
C LEU A 30 -19.29 -40.22 -14.28
N ALA A 31 -18.62 -41.02 -15.12
CA ALA A 31 -17.26 -40.74 -15.57
C ALA A 31 -17.18 -39.49 -16.45
N SER A 32 -18.17 -39.23 -17.32
CA SER A 32 -18.19 -38.02 -18.14
C SER A 32 -18.40 -36.77 -17.29
N VAL A 33 -19.24 -36.86 -16.26
CA VAL A 33 -19.54 -35.75 -15.35
C VAL A 33 -18.38 -35.48 -14.38
N TRP A 34 -17.68 -36.52 -13.90
CA TRP A 34 -16.51 -36.37 -13.02
C TRP A 34 -15.23 -36.00 -13.77
N GLY A 35 -15.04 -36.52 -14.99
CA GLY A 35 -13.82 -36.32 -15.79
C GLY A 35 -13.82 -35.05 -16.65
N SER A 36 -14.98 -34.48 -16.97
CA SER A 36 -15.09 -33.23 -17.74
C SER A 36 -14.89 -31.96 -16.92
N GLY A 37 -14.73 -32.07 -15.59
CA GLY A 37 -14.69 -30.91 -14.70
C GLY A 37 -16.05 -30.21 -14.51
N ALA A 38 -17.16 -30.78 -15.00
CA ALA A 38 -18.50 -30.22 -14.82
C ALA A 38 -18.96 -30.18 -13.35
N ILE A 39 -18.46 -31.09 -12.49
CA ILE A 39 -18.55 -31.03 -11.01
C ILE A 39 -17.20 -30.65 -10.40
N GLN A 40 -16.37 -29.91 -11.13
CA GLN A 40 -15.42 -29.05 -10.47
C GLN A 40 -16.17 -27.73 -10.30
N LYS A 41 -16.99 -27.65 -9.25
CA LYS A 41 -17.26 -26.34 -8.66
C LYS A 41 -15.86 -25.79 -8.43
N SER A 42 -15.43 -24.83 -9.24
CA SER A 42 -14.35 -23.96 -8.85
C SER A 42 -14.80 -23.46 -7.50
N SER A 43 -14.20 -23.95 -6.42
CA SER A 43 -14.25 -23.20 -5.18
C SER A 43 -13.59 -21.90 -5.59
N GLU A 44 -14.39 -20.88 -5.90
CA GLU A 44 -13.92 -19.51 -5.88
C GLU A 44 -13.33 -19.39 -4.49
N LYS A 45 -11.99 -19.50 -4.41
CA LYS A 45 -11.30 -19.23 -3.17
C LYS A 45 -11.62 -17.78 -2.93
N GLU A 46 -12.40 -17.51 -1.90
CA GLU A 46 -12.69 -16.17 -1.43
C GLU A 46 -11.37 -15.63 -0.87
N TYR A 47 -10.55 -15.10 -1.77
CA TYR A 47 -9.31 -14.44 -1.42
C TYR A 47 -9.67 -13.11 -0.75
N SER A 48 -8.95 -12.75 0.29
CA SER A 48 -8.94 -11.35 0.71
C SER A 48 -8.43 -10.51 -0.48
N TRP A 49 -8.90 -9.28 -0.65
CA TRP A 49 -8.56 -8.48 -1.84
C TRP A 49 -7.04 -8.29 -2.03
N TRP A 50 -6.26 -8.31 -0.94
CA TRP A 50 -4.79 -8.23 -0.96
C TRP A 50 -4.09 -9.54 -1.35
N GLU A 51 -4.79 -10.67 -1.31
CA GLU A 51 -4.26 -12.01 -1.64
C GLU A 51 -4.55 -12.42 -3.09
N VAL A 52 -5.33 -11.62 -3.83
CA VAL A 52 -5.66 -11.88 -5.23
C VAL A 52 -4.38 -11.90 -6.06
N PRO A 53 -4.06 -13.02 -6.74
CA PRO A 53 -2.89 -13.13 -7.60
C PRO A 53 -2.86 -12.03 -8.67
N LEU A 54 -1.66 -11.50 -8.98
CA LEU A 54 -1.50 -10.37 -9.89
C LEU A 54 -2.25 -10.54 -11.22
N GLN A 55 -2.17 -11.74 -11.82
CA GLN A 55 -2.83 -12.09 -13.07
C GLN A 55 -4.36 -12.14 -12.97
N GLU A 56 -4.93 -12.24 -11.77
CA GLU A 56 -6.38 -12.27 -11.53
C GLU A 56 -6.93 -10.91 -11.08
N ARG A 57 -6.09 -9.95 -10.67
CA ARG A 57 -6.53 -8.64 -10.15
C ARG A 57 -7.38 -7.83 -11.13
N HIS A 58 -7.22 -8.04 -12.43
CA HIS A 58 -8.06 -7.38 -13.45
C HIS A 58 -9.54 -7.83 -13.40
N LYS A 59 -9.85 -8.92 -12.70
CA LYS A 59 -11.22 -9.41 -12.49
C LYS A 59 -11.86 -8.86 -11.22
N MET A 60 -11.11 -8.14 -10.39
CA MET A 60 -11.63 -7.55 -9.17
C MET A 60 -12.59 -6.41 -9.51
N GLU A 61 -13.69 -6.31 -8.76
CA GLU A 61 -14.56 -5.15 -8.79
C GLU A 61 -13.88 -4.01 -8.00
N LEU A 62 -13.21 -3.12 -8.73
CA LEU A 62 -12.50 -1.97 -8.18
C LEU A 62 -13.22 -0.68 -8.56
N ASP A 63 -13.15 0.33 -7.68
CA ASP A 63 -13.60 1.67 -7.99
C ASP A 63 -12.55 2.40 -8.83
N PHE A 64 -12.94 2.81 -10.03
CA PHE A 64 -12.12 3.59 -10.97
C PHE A 64 -12.66 5.00 -11.19
N THR A 65 -13.63 5.45 -10.40
CA THR A 65 -14.25 6.78 -10.55
C THR A 65 -13.41 7.91 -9.96
N GLY A 66 -12.50 7.58 -9.03
CA GLY A 66 -11.60 8.53 -8.38
C GLY A 66 -10.53 9.08 -9.32
N LEU A 67 -10.03 10.29 -9.00
CA LEU A 67 -8.88 10.91 -9.68
C LEU A 67 -7.55 10.22 -9.35
N ARG A 68 -7.51 9.41 -8.29
CA ARG A 68 -6.34 8.67 -7.83
C ARG A 68 -6.71 7.23 -7.54
N SER A 69 -5.70 6.36 -7.49
CA SER A 69 -5.86 4.98 -7.06
C SER A 69 -6.42 4.90 -5.64
N GLN A 70 -7.32 3.97 -5.40
CA GLN A 70 -7.92 3.75 -4.08
C GLN A 70 -7.77 2.30 -3.64
N LEU A 71 -7.80 2.07 -2.33
CA LEU A 71 -7.90 0.72 -1.80
C LEU A 71 -9.34 0.20 -1.97
N PRO A 72 -9.54 -1.11 -2.20
CA PRO A 72 -10.89 -1.67 -2.42
C PRO A 72 -11.81 -1.59 -1.19
N VAL A 73 -11.24 -1.28 -0.02
CA VAL A 73 -11.96 -1.14 1.24
C VAL A 73 -11.58 0.19 1.87
N ASN A 74 -12.57 0.87 2.46
CA ASN A 74 -12.33 2.11 3.18
C ASN A 74 -11.62 1.83 4.51
N GLY A 75 -10.72 2.73 4.89
CA GLY A 75 -10.11 2.70 6.21
C GLY A 75 -11.10 3.10 7.31
N THR A 76 -10.80 2.70 8.54
CA THR A 76 -11.69 2.88 9.68
C THR A 76 -11.24 3.98 10.63
N TYR A 77 -9.97 4.39 10.57
CA TYR A 77 -9.42 5.40 11.45
C TYR A 77 -9.68 6.80 10.91
N ASN A 78 -10.06 7.71 11.81
CA ASN A 78 -9.91 9.14 11.57
C ASN A 78 -8.46 9.56 11.87
N TRP A 79 -8.11 10.82 11.70
CA TRP A 79 -6.75 11.30 11.95
C TRP A 79 -6.70 12.70 12.55
N THR A 80 -5.57 12.98 13.19
CA THR A 80 -5.21 14.29 13.72
C THR A 80 -4.11 14.92 12.87
N GLY A 81 -3.96 16.25 12.97
CA GLY A 81 -2.89 16.99 12.33
C GLY A 81 -3.36 18.16 11.44
N PRO A 82 -2.42 18.91 10.84
CA PRO A 82 -0.98 18.73 11.00
C PRO A 82 -0.51 19.13 12.41
N SER A 83 0.40 18.34 12.98
CA SER A 83 1.29 18.79 14.05
C SER A 83 2.66 19.09 13.47
N GLU A 84 3.34 20.12 13.97
CA GLU A 84 4.60 20.60 13.41
C GLU A 84 5.77 20.36 14.35
N PHE A 85 6.90 19.96 13.78
CA PHE A 85 8.14 19.68 14.50
C PHE A 85 9.35 20.25 13.75
N PHE A 86 10.37 20.62 14.52
CA PHE A 86 11.67 21.06 14.00
C PHE A 86 12.74 20.14 14.56
N ILE A 87 13.40 19.40 13.67
CA ILE A 87 14.43 18.43 14.03
C ILE A 87 15.77 19.12 13.85
N GLU A 88 16.50 19.30 14.95
CA GLU A 88 17.87 19.78 14.89
C GLU A 88 18.80 18.68 14.38
N VAL A 89 19.61 19.02 13.39
CA VAL A 89 20.50 18.10 12.68
C VAL A 89 21.94 18.45 12.99
N ASP A 90 22.69 17.45 13.48
CA ASP A 90 24.13 17.57 13.70
C ASP A 90 24.87 17.39 12.36
N LEU A 91 25.29 18.51 11.76
CA LEU A 91 26.00 18.52 10.48
C LEU A 91 27.51 18.37 10.67
N PRO A 92 28.21 17.62 9.80
CA PRO A 92 29.66 17.54 9.85
C PRO A 92 30.28 18.93 9.59
N PRO A 93 31.47 19.22 10.13
CA PRO A 93 32.09 20.55 9.99
C PRO A 93 32.30 21.03 8.54
N SER A 94 32.38 20.11 7.58
CA SER A 94 32.48 20.46 6.14
C SER A 94 31.20 21.03 5.56
N GLU A 95 30.05 20.69 6.15
CA GLU A 95 28.71 21.10 5.73
C GLU A 95 28.18 22.24 6.60
N GLN A 96 28.98 22.77 7.52
CA GLN A 96 28.54 23.83 8.41
C GLN A 96 28.49 25.16 7.64
N ASP A 97 27.27 25.67 7.42
CA ASP A 97 27.07 26.87 6.62
C ASP A 97 27.52 28.16 7.35
N VAL A 98 28.27 29.00 6.63
CA VAL A 98 28.70 30.33 7.07
C VAL A 98 27.61 31.38 6.80
N GLY A 99 26.72 31.12 5.84
CA GLY A 99 25.64 32.00 5.40
C GLY A 99 24.38 31.97 6.27
N TYR A 100 24.17 30.91 7.05
CA TYR A 100 23.00 30.76 7.94
C TYR A 100 23.45 30.50 9.40
N PRO A 101 23.64 31.53 10.24
CA PRO A 101 24.28 31.41 11.55
C PRO A 101 23.42 30.76 12.66
N GLY A 102 22.39 29.99 12.29
CA GLY A 102 21.47 29.31 13.22
C GLY A 102 21.61 27.79 13.19
N PRO A 103 20.91 27.07 14.08
CA PRO A 103 20.86 25.61 14.03
C PRO A 103 20.27 25.13 12.69
N ALA A 104 20.75 23.99 12.20
CA ALA A 104 20.19 23.31 11.03
C ALA A 104 18.95 22.52 11.46
N LEU A 105 17.79 22.96 11.00
CA LEU A 105 16.48 22.46 11.41
C LEU A 105 15.75 21.91 10.19
N MET A 106 15.28 20.66 10.27
CA MET A 106 14.35 20.06 9.30
C MET A 106 12.92 20.24 9.82
N HIS A 107 12.07 20.87 9.03
CA HIS A 107 10.65 21.08 9.36
C HIS A 107 9.79 19.91 8.89
N VAL A 108 9.05 19.33 9.83
CA VAL A 108 8.15 18.19 9.62
C VAL A 108 6.72 18.57 9.98
N ALA A 109 5.80 18.35 9.06
CA ALA A 109 4.37 18.32 9.33
C ALA A 109 3.88 16.87 9.39
N LEU A 110 3.12 16.53 10.42
CA LEU A 110 2.75 15.16 10.75
C LEU A 110 1.24 15.01 10.94
N TRP A 111 0.67 13.98 10.31
CA TRP A 111 -0.69 13.51 10.54
C TRP A 111 -0.66 12.10 11.11
N LEU A 112 -1.40 11.90 12.19
CA LEU A 112 -1.43 10.65 12.94
C LEU A 112 -2.83 10.04 12.91
N PRO A 113 -2.96 8.74 12.61
CA PRO A 113 -4.24 8.04 12.71
C PRO A 113 -4.67 7.91 14.18
N GLU A 114 -5.96 8.06 14.43
CA GLU A 114 -6.56 7.90 15.76
C GLU A 114 -6.73 6.41 16.10
N VAL A 115 -5.61 5.76 16.45
CA VAL A 115 -5.56 4.35 16.85
C VAL A 115 -5.73 4.16 18.36
N GLU A 116 -6.00 2.92 18.78
CA GLU A 116 -6.08 2.56 20.19
C GLU A 116 -4.80 2.91 20.95
N PRO A 117 -4.88 3.42 22.20
CA PRO A 117 -3.71 3.81 22.99
C PRO A 117 -2.65 2.70 23.08
N GLY A 118 -1.38 3.06 22.82
CA GLY A 118 -0.26 2.13 22.82
C GLY A 118 -0.04 1.38 21.50
N THR A 119 -0.94 1.53 20.52
CA THR A 119 -0.72 1.01 19.15
C THR A 119 0.35 1.84 18.45
N LYS A 120 1.37 1.15 17.93
CA LYS A 120 2.45 1.77 17.16
C LYS A 120 2.17 1.66 15.66
N VAL A 121 2.39 2.74 14.91
CA VAL A 121 2.07 2.83 13.49
C VAL A 121 3.31 3.01 12.61
N PRO A 122 3.33 2.49 11.37
CA PRO A 122 4.36 2.82 10.39
C PRO A 122 4.17 4.25 9.85
N VAL A 123 5.25 4.83 9.33
CA VAL A 123 5.25 6.18 8.75
C VAL A 123 5.47 6.11 7.24
N ILE A 124 4.65 6.83 6.48
CA ILE A 124 4.94 7.17 5.09
C ILE A 124 5.32 8.65 5.06
N ALA A 125 6.52 8.95 4.58
CA ALA A 125 7.01 10.32 4.50
C ALA A 125 7.32 10.76 3.07
N THR A 126 7.06 12.03 2.78
CA THR A 126 7.51 12.73 1.58
C THR A 126 8.58 13.75 2.01
N ILE A 127 9.71 13.80 1.32
CA ILE A 127 10.80 14.72 1.65
C ILE A 127 11.24 15.45 0.38
N HIS A 128 11.00 16.76 0.29
CA HIS A 128 11.33 17.54 -0.92
C HIS A 128 11.27 19.06 -0.70
N PRO A 129 11.87 19.87 -1.61
CA PRO A 129 11.94 21.33 -1.47
C PRO A 129 10.69 22.11 -1.93
N TYR A 130 9.67 21.43 -2.46
CA TYR A 130 8.53 22.10 -3.08
C TYR A 130 7.47 22.65 -2.12
N TYR A 131 7.78 22.72 -0.82
CA TYR A 131 6.89 23.29 0.17
C TYR A 131 7.23 24.76 0.36
N ASP A 132 6.21 25.62 0.31
CA ASP A 132 6.41 27.07 0.36
C ASP A 132 5.59 27.73 1.48
N PHE A 133 6.22 28.68 2.16
CA PHE A 133 5.61 29.54 3.17
C PHE A 133 5.55 31.01 2.72
N GLY A 134 5.48 31.24 1.40
CA GLY A 134 5.35 32.56 0.78
C GLY A 134 6.69 33.17 0.37
N THR A 135 7.69 32.36 0.06
CA THR A 135 9.01 32.77 -0.42
C THR A 135 9.21 32.40 -1.90
N GLU A 136 9.17 33.43 -2.75
CA GLU A 136 9.73 33.49 -4.11
C GLU A 136 9.17 32.60 -5.24
N VAL A 137 8.06 31.90 -5.05
CA VAL A 137 7.29 31.34 -6.19
C VAL A 137 5.99 32.11 -6.33
N ALA A 138 5.60 32.41 -7.57
CA ALA A 138 4.45 33.24 -7.91
C ALA A 138 3.22 32.85 -7.07
N ASP A 139 2.48 33.86 -6.58
CA ASP A 139 1.28 33.69 -5.74
C ASP A 139 0.45 32.47 -6.17
N GLY A 140 0.50 31.40 -5.36
CA GLY A 140 -0.33 30.20 -5.53
C GLY A 140 0.31 28.96 -6.16
N ASP A 141 1.63 28.91 -6.38
CA ASP A 141 2.27 27.74 -7.04
C ASP A 141 2.62 26.58 -6.08
N SER A 142 2.74 26.82 -4.77
CA SER A 142 3.06 25.79 -3.77
C SER A 142 2.44 26.07 -2.41
N ASN A 143 2.04 25.01 -1.71
CA ASN A 143 1.47 25.10 -0.35
C ASN A 143 2.56 24.83 0.70
N PRO A 144 2.39 25.31 1.94
CA PRO A 144 3.23 24.90 3.05
C PRO A 144 3.10 23.39 3.29
N ASN A 145 4.15 22.78 3.85
CA ASN A 145 4.13 21.34 4.17
C ASN A 145 3.07 20.97 5.22
N THR A 146 2.46 21.94 5.90
CA THR A 146 1.30 21.76 6.79
C THR A 146 -0.02 21.53 6.04
N ILE A 147 -0.03 21.71 4.72
CA ILE A 147 -1.13 21.33 3.84
C ILE A 147 -0.66 20.13 3.03
N PRO A 148 -1.43 19.02 2.97
CA PRO A 148 -1.05 17.88 2.15
C PRO A 148 -0.83 18.30 0.70
N ASP A 149 0.29 17.92 0.10
CA ASP A 149 0.54 18.26 -1.30
C ASP A 149 -0.50 17.61 -2.21
N GLY A 150 -0.80 18.27 -3.33
CA GLY A 150 -1.77 17.79 -4.31
C GLY A 150 -1.33 16.52 -5.06
N GLY A 151 -0.24 15.86 -4.67
CA GLY A 151 0.27 14.63 -5.24
C GLY A 151 0.19 13.49 -4.23
N VAL A 152 1.36 13.12 -3.70
CA VAL A 152 1.55 11.95 -2.83
C VAL A 152 1.00 12.23 -1.43
N GLY A 153 1.21 13.42 -0.88
CA GLY A 153 0.74 13.78 0.46
C GLY A 153 -0.76 13.60 0.62
N ALA A 154 -1.57 14.24 -0.22
CA ALA A 154 -3.02 14.07 -0.21
C ALA A 154 -3.44 12.61 -0.47
N TRP A 155 -2.76 11.90 -1.36
CA TRP A 155 -3.07 10.49 -1.62
C TRP A 155 -2.82 9.59 -0.40
N VAL A 156 -1.70 9.78 0.29
CA VAL A 156 -1.37 9.03 1.51
C VAL A 156 -2.35 9.38 2.63
N LEU A 157 -2.67 10.66 2.79
CA LEU A 157 -3.67 11.09 3.77
C LEU A 157 -5.03 10.44 3.54
N ASP A 158 -5.49 10.38 2.29
CA ASP A 158 -6.79 9.82 1.96
C ASP A 158 -6.83 8.28 1.99
N GLN A 159 -5.72 7.60 1.64
CA GLN A 159 -5.73 6.16 1.35
C GLN A 159 -4.92 5.29 2.32
N PHE A 160 -4.03 5.87 3.12
CA PHE A 160 -3.17 5.10 4.03
C PHE A 160 -3.38 5.50 5.48
N VAL A 161 -3.58 6.78 5.76
CA VAL A 161 -3.82 7.23 7.14
C VAL A 161 -5.07 6.57 7.75
N PRO A 162 -6.20 6.46 7.04
CA PRO A 162 -7.38 5.72 7.54
C PRO A 162 -7.15 4.24 7.79
N HIS A 163 -6.06 3.67 7.27
CA HIS A 163 -5.63 2.28 7.48
C HIS A 163 -4.55 2.12 8.55
N GLY A 164 -4.24 3.19 9.30
CA GLY A 164 -3.30 3.13 10.42
C GLY A 164 -1.85 3.42 10.06
N TYR A 165 -1.60 4.21 9.01
CA TYR A 165 -0.28 4.76 8.69
C TYR A 165 -0.20 6.22 9.14
N ALA A 166 0.96 6.69 9.59
CA ALA A 166 1.21 8.12 9.74
C ALA A 166 1.66 8.73 8.41
N LEU A 167 1.29 9.97 8.15
CA LEU A 167 1.84 10.78 7.06
C LEU A 167 2.79 11.83 7.63
N ALA A 168 4.00 11.93 7.09
CA ALA A 168 4.91 13.04 7.35
C ALA A 168 5.27 13.77 6.04
N GLN A 169 5.20 15.10 6.05
CA GLN A 169 5.71 15.95 4.98
C GLN A 169 6.89 16.76 5.48
N VAL A 170 8.06 16.57 4.88
CA VAL A 170 9.32 17.14 5.34
C VAL A 170 9.90 18.06 4.27
N SER A 171 10.24 19.28 4.66
CA SER A 171 10.95 20.22 3.80
C SER A 171 12.44 19.95 3.89
N THR A 172 13.14 19.86 2.76
CA THR A 172 14.61 19.80 2.74
C THR A 172 15.21 21.09 3.25
N PHE A 173 16.50 21.10 3.61
CA PHE A 173 17.18 22.33 4.01
C PHE A 173 17.03 23.44 2.97
N GLY A 174 16.93 24.69 3.47
CA GLY A 174 16.74 25.88 2.64
C GLY A 174 15.38 26.01 1.97
N SER A 175 14.40 25.18 2.34
CA SER A 175 13.04 25.19 1.79
C SER A 175 11.99 25.14 2.90
N GLY A 176 10.77 25.60 2.60
CA GLY A 176 9.70 25.71 3.58
C GLY A 176 10.15 26.51 4.82
N GLN A 177 9.99 25.93 6.01
CA GLN A 177 10.55 26.47 7.26
C GLN A 177 11.81 25.74 7.74
N SER A 178 12.38 24.84 6.94
CA SER A 178 13.69 24.26 7.24
C SER A 178 14.78 25.32 7.07
N THR A 179 15.73 25.34 7.98
CA THR A 179 16.87 26.28 7.94
C THR A 179 18.01 25.68 7.10
N HIS A 180 19.21 26.27 7.18
CA HIS A 180 20.40 25.88 6.43
C HIS A 180 20.27 26.15 4.91
N CYS A 181 21.39 26.14 4.18
CA CYS A 181 21.37 26.20 2.72
C CYS A 181 20.95 24.86 2.10
N GLN A 182 20.27 24.94 0.97
CA GLN A 182 19.96 23.77 0.16
C GLN A 182 21.24 23.23 -0.50
N ASP A 183 21.46 21.91 -0.40
CA ASP A 183 22.64 21.22 -0.91
C ASP A 183 22.18 20.01 -1.74
N VAL A 184 21.65 20.27 -2.94
CA VAL A 184 20.95 19.29 -3.76
C VAL A 184 21.80 18.03 -3.97
N LYS A 185 21.38 16.90 -3.40
CA LYS A 185 22.10 15.61 -3.38
C LYS A 185 23.45 15.60 -2.67
N GLY A 186 23.86 16.71 -2.06
CA GLY A 186 25.11 16.78 -1.33
C GLY A 186 25.00 16.17 0.06
N LEU A 187 26.09 16.25 0.82
CA LEU A 187 26.18 15.57 2.10
C LEU A 187 25.27 16.22 3.15
N GLY A 188 25.14 17.55 3.14
CA GLY A 188 24.28 18.25 4.09
C GLY A 188 22.82 17.81 3.96
N GLU A 189 22.30 17.76 2.73
CA GLU A 189 20.94 17.30 2.47
C GLU A 189 20.74 15.82 2.84
N GLN A 190 21.68 14.94 2.51
CA GLN A 190 21.62 13.52 2.88
C GLN A 190 21.56 13.33 4.40
N VAL A 191 22.37 14.06 5.17
CA VAL A 191 22.36 14.00 6.64
C VAL A 191 21.04 14.53 7.20
N GLY A 192 20.50 15.61 6.63
CA GLY A 192 19.18 16.13 7.00
C GLY A 192 18.04 15.13 6.75
N ILE A 193 18.05 14.48 5.58
CA ILE A 193 17.10 13.42 5.22
C ILE A 193 17.20 12.25 6.22
N GLN A 194 18.42 11.80 6.53
CA GLN A 194 18.64 10.72 7.48
C GLN A 194 18.11 11.08 8.88
N ALA A 195 18.42 12.28 9.36
CA ALA A 195 17.95 12.75 10.67
C ALA A 195 16.41 12.80 10.75
N ALA A 196 15.74 13.24 9.68
CA ALA A 196 14.29 13.25 9.61
C ALA A 196 13.70 11.82 9.68
N VAL A 197 14.26 10.89 8.90
CA VAL A 197 13.82 9.48 8.89
C VAL A 197 14.04 8.82 10.25
N GLU A 198 15.21 9.02 10.85
CA GLU A 198 15.55 8.45 12.15
C GLU A 198 14.62 8.99 13.25
N TRP A 199 14.40 10.30 13.27
CA TRP A 199 13.47 10.92 14.21
C TRP A 199 12.06 10.33 14.08
N LEU A 200 11.53 10.19 12.86
CA LEU A 200 10.21 9.58 12.61
C LEU A 200 10.14 8.13 13.09
N GLY A 201 11.24 7.38 13.00
CA GLY A 201 11.32 5.99 13.46
C GLY A 201 11.40 5.84 14.99
N GLN A 202 11.92 6.85 15.68
CA GLN A 202 12.21 6.77 17.12
C GLN A 202 11.08 7.29 18.02
N GLN A 203 10.02 7.89 17.47
CA GLN A 203 8.91 8.39 18.26
C GLN A 203 8.17 7.27 19.00
N GLU A 204 7.60 7.59 20.18
CA GLU A 204 6.92 6.59 21.01
C GLU A 204 5.73 5.93 20.31
N TRP A 205 5.02 6.68 19.46
CA TRP A 205 3.90 6.23 18.64
C TRP A 205 4.32 5.50 17.36
N SER A 206 5.59 5.57 16.98
CA SER A 206 6.11 4.94 15.75
C SER A 206 6.48 3.48 16.01
N ASN A 207 6.22 2.62 15.03
CA ASN A 207 6.67 1.21 15.06
C ASN A 207 8.10 1.02 14.54
N GLY A 208 8.80 2.11 14.21
CA GLY A 208 10.17 2.09 13.70
C GLY A 208 10.28 1.88 12.18
N ASN A 209 9.19 1.55 11.49
CA ASN A 209 9.20 1.40 10.03
C ASN A 209 8.81 2.73 9.37
N VAL A 210 9.77 3.35 8.69
CA VAL A 210 9.59 4.58 7.93
C VAL A 210 9.84 4.29 6.45
N GLY A 211 8.83 4.54 5.62
CA GLY A 211 8.93 4.43 4.16
C GLY A 211 8.86 5.80 3.51
N LEU A 212 9.76 6.08 2.57
CA LEU A 212 9.71 7.31 1.79
C LEU A 212 8.98 7.11 0.46
N MET A 213 8.20 8.10 0.03
CA MET A 213 7.46 8.07 -1.22
C MET A 213 7.52 9.41 -1.95
N GLY A 214 7.64 9.37 -3.27
CA GLY A 214 7.70 10.58 -4.07
C GLY A 214 8.04 10.34 -5.54
N LYS A 215 7.94 11.42 -6.32
CA LYS A 215 8.39 11.51 -7.72
C LYS A 215 9.27 12.74 -7.88
N SER A 216 10.16 12.73 -8.89
CA SER A 216 11.08 13.84 -9.16
C SER A 216 12.03 14.01 -7.97
N TYR A 217 12.20 15.22 -7.43
CA TYR A 217 13.03 15.46 -6.26
C TYR A 217 12.64 14.58 -5.07
N ALA A 218 11.35 14.45 -4.79
CA ALA A 218 10.84 13.56 -3.73
C ALA A 218 11.15 12.08 -3.98
N GLY A 219 11.40 11.68 -5.24
CA GLY A 219 11.88 10.35 -5.57
C GLY A 219 13.41 10.23 -5.50
N THR A 220 14.13 11.33 -5.71
CA THR A 220 15.58 11.41 -5.55
C THR A 220 15.99 11.27 -4.09
N THR A 221 15.27 11.96 -3.18
CA THR A 221 15.52 11.89 -1.73
C THR A 221 15.31 10.47 -1.18
N ASN A 222 14.42 9.66 -1.77
CA ASN A 222 14.30 8.24 -1.45
C ASN A 222 15.60 7.45 -1.70
N TRP A 223 16.31 7.76 -2.79
CA TRP A 223 17.60 7.13 -3.08
C TRP A 223 18.68 7.60 -2.12
N GLU A 224 18.66 8.89 -1.76
CA GLU A 224 19.62 9.47 -0.82
C GLU A 224 19.50 8.87 0.57
N ALA A 225 18.28 8.64 1.05
CA ALA A 225 18.01 7.97 2.31
C ALA A 225 18.42 6.48 2.33
N ALA A 226 18.65 5.87 1.16
CA ALA A 226 18.93 4.44 1.02
C ALA A 226 20.41 4.11 0.75
N GLN A 227 21.28 5.12 0.73
CA GLN A 227 22.73 4.96 0.59
C GLN A 227 23.39 4.56 1.92
#